data_AF-A0A368GJB0-F1
#
_entry.id   AF-A0A368GJB0-F1
#
_cell.length_a   1.000
_cell.length_b   1.000
_cell.length_c   1.000
_cell.angle_alpha   90.00
_cell.angle_beta   90.00
_cell.angle_gamma   90.00
#
_symmetry.space_group_name_H-M   'P 1'
#
loop_
_entity.id
_entity.type
_entity.pdbx_description
1 polymer ?
#
loop_
_entity_poly.entity_id
_entity_poly.type
_entity_poly.pdbx_seq_one_letter_code
_entity_poly.pdbx_strand_id
1 'polypeptide(L)' 'MYEVAQRTLLCYLKSTRYNLVLVDLDTHPLVQKRCQKHQVIYYKKHCAATLFLPKTDWLLVLDADTGEVDCCLLFV' A
#
# COMPACT_ATOMS: atom_id res chain seq x y z
N MET A 1 7.25 -10.75 10.99
CA MET A 1 5.79 -10.86 10.75
C MET A 1 5.39 -10.27 9.40
N TYR A 2 5.86 -9.07 9.03
CA TYR A 2 5.56 -8.43 7.73
C TYR A 2 5.97 -9.23 6.48
N GLU A 3 7.02 -10.05 6.56
CA GLU A 3 7.51 -10.81 5.41
C GLU A 3 6.47 -11.81 4.86
N VAL A 4 5.65 -12.42 5.74
CA VAL A 4 4.63 -13.39 5.33
C VAL A 4 3.51 -12.66 4.58
N ALA A 5 3.03 -11.54 5.11
CA ALA A 5 2.01 -10.70 4.47
C ALA A 5 2.49 -10.15 3.11
N GLN A 6 3.75 -9.73 3.01
CA GLN A 6 4.34 -9.26 1.75
C GLN A 6 4.45 -10.38 0.72
N ARG A 7 4.82 -11.61 1.13
CA ARG A 7 4.88 -12.77 0.22
C ARG A 7 3.50 -13.13 -0.33
N THR A 8 2.46 -13.10 0.50
CA THR A 8 1.09 -13.36 0.04
C THR A 8 0.62 -12.30 -0.95
N LEU A 9 0.92 -11.01 -0.70
CA LEU A 9 0.58 -9.93 -1.64
C LEU A 9 1.33 -10.08 -2.96
N LEU A 10 2.62 -10.40 -2.93
CA LEU A 10 3.41 -10.64 -4.15
C LEU A 10 2.86 -11.80 -4.99
N CYS A 11 2.23 -12.78 -4.35
CA CYS A 11 1.58 -13.91 -5.01
C CYS A 11 0.34 -13.45 -5.79
N TYR A 12 -0.54 -12.69 -5.15
CA TYR A 12 -1.73 -12.08 -5.76
C TYR A 12 -1.38 -11.17 -6.93
N LEU A 13 -0.32 -10.37 -6.77
CA LEU A 13 0.18 -9.46 -7.79
C LEU A 13 0.79 -10.18 -9.00
N LYS A 14 1.33 -11.39 -8.84
CA LYS A 14 1.79 -12.21 -9.97
C LYS A 14 0.64 -12.75 -10.81
N SER A 15 -0.52 -12.99 -10.19
CA SER A 15 -1.72 -13.47 -10.88
C SER A 15 -2.51 -12.34 -11.54
N THR A 16 -2.29 -11.09 -11.12
CA THR A 16 -3.00 -9.90 -11.60
C THR A 16 -2.06 -8.95 -12.34
N ARG A 17 -2.57 -7.88 -12.96
CA ARG A 17 -1.73 -6.85 -13.61
C ARG A 17 -1.64 -5.58 -12.76
N TYR A 18 -1.59 -5.72 -11.44
CA TYR A 18 -1.48 -4.58 -10.54
C TYR A 18 -0.02 -4.19 -10.30
N ASN A 19 0.21 -2.88 -10.17
CA ASN A 19 1.50 -2.34 -9.82
C ASN A 19 1.59 -2.15 -8.30
N LEU A 20 2.53 -2.83 -7.65
CA LEU A 20 2.76 -2.68 -6.22
C LEU A 20 3.66 -1.49 -5.94
N VAL A 21 3.17 -0.59 -5.09
CA VAL A 21 3.97 0.53 -4.57
C VAL A 21 4.07 0.38 -3.05
N LEU A 22 5.26 0.05 -2.57
CA LEU A 22 5.56 0.04 -1.14
C LEU A 22 5.95 1.45 -0.71
N VAL A 23 5.14 2.05 0.16
CA VAL A 23 5.34 3.41 0.66
C VAL A 23 5.55 3.37 2.16
N ASP A 24 6.73 3.76 2.61
CA ASP A 24 7.01 4.03 4.01
C ASP A 24 6.55 5.46 4.36
N LEU A 25 5.68 5.59 5.36
CA LEU A 25 5.07 6.87 5.74
C LEU A 25 6.05 7.84 6.41
N ASP A 26 7.16 7.34 6.95
CA ASP A 26 8.12 8.13 7.71
C ASP A 26 9.40 8.43 6.91
N THR A 27 9.82 7.52 6.04
CA THR A 27 11.05 7.69 5.25
C THR A 27 10.81 8.18 3.82
N HIS A 28 9.60 8.05 3.27
CA HIS A 28 9.39 8.39 1.87
C HIS A 28 9.38 9.92 1.67
N PRO A 29 10.31 10.49 0.85
CA PRO A 29 10.54 11.93 0.78
C PRO A 29 9.31 12.74 0.31
N LEU A 30 8.46 12.15 -0.54
CA LEU A 30 7.22 12.78 -0.99
C LEU A 30 6.18 12.88 0.12
N VAL A 31 6.03 11.81 0.92
CA VAL A 31 5.09 11.77 2.04
C VAL A 31 5.60 12.65 3.17
N GLN A 32 6.89 12.63 3.47
CA GLN A 32 7.47 13.51 4.48
C GLN A 32 7.26 14.98 4.11
N LYS A 33 7.53 15.38 2.86
CA LYS A 33 7.39 16.78 2.44
C LYS A 33 5.95 17.30 2.51
N ARG A 34 4.94 16.50 2.17
CA ARG A 34 3.52 16.95 2.12
C ARG A 34 2.68 16.55 3.33
N CYS A 35 2.95 15.41 3.95
CA CYS A 35 2.13 14.78 4.98
C CYS A 35 2.75 14.81 6.39
N GLN A 36 3.97 15.36 6.57
CA GLN A 36 4.62 15.48 7.90
C GLN A 36 3.79 16.22 8.95
N LYS A 37 2.85 17.07 8.53
CA LYS A 37 2.01 17.86 9.44
C LYS A 37 1.06 16.98 10.25
N HIS A 38 0.72 15.78 9.77
CA HIS A 38 -0.17 14.86 10.46
C HIS A 38 0.62 13.97 11.42
N GLN A 39 0.34 14.05 12.72
CA GLN A 39 0.97 13.19 13.72
C GLN A 39 0.27 11.83 13.87
N VAL A 40 -1.00 11.73 13.50
CA VAL A 40 -1.77 10.48 13.56
C VAL A 40 -1.54 9.66 12.28
N ILE A 41 -1.13 8.40 12.45
CA ILE A 41 -0.78 7.48 11.36
C ILE A 41 -1.94 7.31 10.35
N TYR A 42 -3.19 7.22 10.83
CA TYR A 42 -4.36 7.08 9.96
C TYR A 42 -4.51 8.26 8.98
N TYR A 43 -4.28 9.49 9.44
CA TYR A 43 -4.32 10.66 8.55
C TYR A 43 -3.12 10.71 7.60
N LYS A 44 -1.93 10.27 8.04
CA LYS A 44 -0.77 10.12 7.15
C LYS A 44 -1.05 9.14 6.01
N LYS A 45 -1.76 8.03 6.26
CA LYS A 45 -2.15 7.04 5.23
C LYS A 45 -3.05 7.66 4.17
N HIS A 46 -4.10 8.37 4.57
CA HIS A 46 -4.98 9.06 3.63
C HIS A 46 -4.24 10.14 2.84
N CYS A 47 -3.39 10.92 3.49
CA CYS A 47 -2.56 11.91 2.81
C CYS A 47 -1.63 11.26 1.78
N ALA A 48 -0.92 10.18 2.13
CA ALA A 48 -0.08 9.44 1.21
C ALA A 48 -0.90 8.92 0.01
N ALA A 49 -2.06 8.29 0.24
CA ALA A 49 -2.92 7.78 -0.82
C ALA A 49 -3.30 8.87 -1.84
N THR A 50 -3.64 10.09 -1.38
CA THR A 50 -3.97 11.21 -2.28
C THR A 50 -2.79 11.69 -3.14
N LEU A 51 -1.54 11.40 -2.77
CA LEU A 51 -0.36 11.72 -3.59
C LEU A 51 -0.18 10.75 -4.76
N PHE A 52 -0.66 9.52 -4.60
CA PHE A 52 -0.50 8.46 -5.60
C PHE A 52 -1.75 8.28 -6.46
N LEU A 53 -2.93 8.66 -5.95
CA LEU A 53 -4.18 8.58 -6.70
C LEU A 53 -4.13 9.24 -8.09
N PRO A 54 -3.53 10.42 -8.31
CA PRO A 54 -3.47 11.02 -9.65
C PRO A 54 -2.59 10.25 -10.65
N LYS A 55 -1.83 9.25 -10.20
CA LYS A 55 -0.93 8.44 -11.05
C LYS A 55 -1.59 7.14 -11.53
N THR A 56 -2.80 6.82 -11.06
CA THR A 56 -3.48 5.54 -11.27
C THR A 56 -5.00 5.75 -11.35
N ASP A 57 -5.73 4.92 -12.09
CA ASP A 57 -7.19 5.05 -12.15
C ASP A 57 -7.89 4.73 -10.82
N TRP A 58 -7.30 3.83 -10.04
CA TRP A 58 -7.75 3.47 -8.70
C TRP A 58 -6.57 2.96 -7.86
N LEU A 59 -6.72 3.01 -6.54
CA LEU A 59 -5.68 2.63 -5.61
C LEU A 59 -6.27 1.84 -4.43
N LEU A 60 -5.66 0.70 -4.12
CA LEU A 60 -5.96 -0.10 -2.93
C LEU A 60 -4.88 0.14 -1.88
N VAL A 61 -5.25 0.73 -0.75
CA VAL A 61 -4.34 0.97 0.38
C VAL A 61 -4.44 -0.22 1.32
N LEU A 62 -3.33 -0.95 1.48
CA LEU A 62 -3.22 -2.06 2.42
C LEU A 62 -2.18 -1.73 3.48
N ASP A 63 -2.47 -2.13 4.72
CA ASP A 63 -1.51 -1.98 5.81
C ASP A 63 -0.43 -3.06 5.72
N ALA A 64 0.76 -2.78 6.24
CA ALA A 64 1.91 -3.67 6.10
C ALA A 64 1.68 -5.07 6.73
N ASP A 65 0.82 -5.15 7.74
CA ASP A 65 0.39 -6.35 8.45
C ASP A 65 -0.80 -7.07 7.79
N THR A 66 -1.39 -6.48 6.74
CA THR A 66 -2.48 -7.11 5.97
C THR A 66 -1.88 -8.11 4.98
N GLY A 67 -2.05 -9.38 5.26
CA GLY A 67 -1.78 -10.47 4.31
C GLY A 67 -3.08 -10.95 3.68
N GLU A 68 -3.01 -11.38 2.42
CA GLU A 68 -4.09 -12.17 1.84
C GLU A 68 -3.94 -13.60 2.32
N VAL A 69 -5.02 -14.20 2.82
CA VAL A 69 -4.98 -15.54 3.43
C VAL A 69 -4.89 -16.64 2.38
N ASP A 70 -5.12 -16.32 1.10
CA ASP A 70 -5.04 -17.27 -0.01
C ASP A 70 -4.36 -16.66 -1.24
N CYS A 71 -3.17 -17.19 -1.57
CA CYS A 71 -2.46 -16.94 -2.83
C CYS A 71 -3.30 -17.24 -4.10
N CYS A 72 -4.40 -18.00 -3.95
CA CYS A 72 -5.16 -18.59 -5.04
C CYS A 72 -6.65 -18.19 -5.06
N LEU A 73 -7.11 -17.24 -4.23
CA LEU A 73 -8.50 -16.80 -4.34
C LEU A 73 -8.66 -15.83 -5.51
N LEU A 74 -9.25 -16.35 -6.56
CA LEU A 74 -9.76 -15.64 -7.73
C LEU A 74 -10.76 -14.56 -7.25
N PHE A 75 -10.37 -13.29 -7.19
CA PHE A 75 -11.35 -12.20 -7.26
C PHE A 75 -11.81 -12.11 -8.72
N VAL A 76 -12.93 -12.78 -9.00
CA VAL A 76 -13.71 -12.61 -10.24
C VAL A 76 -14.35 -11.23 -10.25
#